data_AF-A0A5E4Q8X4-F1
#
_entry.id   AF-A0A5E4Q8X4-F1
#
_cell.length_a   1.000
_cell.length_b   1.000
_cell.length_c   1.000
_cell.angle_alpha   90.00
_cell.angle_beta   90.00
_cell.angle_gamma   90.00
#
_symmetry.space_group_name_H-M   'P 1'
#
loop_
_entity.id
_entity.type
_entity.pdbx_description
1 polymer ?
#
loop_
_entity_poly.entity_id
_entity_poly.type
_entity_poly.pdbx_seq_one_letter_code
_entity_poly.pdbx_strand_id
1 'polypeptide(L)'
;MESRVGLDYIVEHAEYASKLATALTSPTPAVKKQVFELLSALCVYNADGYARAVDTLDRYKVLKGDRYRLNIVVEELKNATTIDYKTTLVAFINCLIISAPRLPDRIRVRNEFIGLGLLPTLSNLRHEASTNPDFGVQLDVFDEQRESDEAQGPGGINLNSHLDVFYAILKQVSDTPQEIPFLSILQHLLRIDPKEAVSDIIWDTAETLVHRATLLETREDAAKLLRAPSVQQSLQRALSPPPPVPLPPPPPLPPPAAPLPPAPPAPPPPRGPPPPPLMTSPAPPPPPQCDVTLPQQETPIPKTKMKTINWNKIPNNKVIGQNNIWSIVASSHKHSPKTELDWSEIEGLFCQQVQPTGSAGSSPRLGRSPICDSSGERKPRKEPSEITLLDGKRSLNVNIFLKQFRSSNEDIIQMIRDGAHDDIGAEKLRGLLKILPELDECEMLRTFSGDVTKLGNAEKFLMQLIQLPNYKLRIECMLLKEEWSSTAGYLESAINAILVAGDDLMSSRAIQEILYISLIAGNFLNAGGYAGGAAGVKLSSLQKFKQNERTKSWSTSRMTPAF
;
A
#
# COMPACT_ATOMS: atom_id res chain seq x y z
N MET A 1 -13.14 3.35 33.13
CA MET A 1 -12.29 4.46 33.62
C MET A 1 -11.02 3.77 34.10
N GLU A 2 -9.94 3.67 33.33
CA GLU A 2 -8.83 4.64 33.26
C GLU A 2 -7.84 4.29 32.11
N SER A 3 -8.24 3.47 31.13
CA SER A 3 -7.32 3.01 30.06
C SER A 3 -6.78 4.14 29.18
N ARG A 4 -7.59 5.17 28.87
CA ARG A 4 -7.10 6.35 28.13
C ARG A 4 -6.06 7.15 28.92
N VAL A 5 -6.31 7.39 30.21
CA VAL A 5 -5.37 8.15 31.08
C VAL A 5 -4.02 7.45 31.20
N GLY A 6 -4.02 6.11 31.30
CA GLY A 6 -2.79 5.33 31.31
C GLY A 6 -2.03 5.34 29.98
N LEU A 7 -2.74 5.27 28.85
CA LEU A 7 -2.12 5.34 27.51
C LEU A 7 -1.59 6.76 27.22
N ASP A 8 -2.34 7.81 27.55
CA ASP A 8 -1.92 9.20 27.44
C ASP A 8 -0.61 9.43 28.20
N TYR A 9 -0.56 8.93 29.44
CA TYR A 9 0.64 9.04 30.26
C TYR A 9 1.86 8.35 29.62
N ILE A 10 1.70 7.16 29.04
CA ILE A 10 2.79 6.45 28.35
C ILE A 10 3.23 7.19 27.08
N VAL A 11 2.28 7.77 26.34
CA VAL A 11 2.56 8.54 25.12
C VAL A 11 3.35 9.80 25.44
N GLU A 12 2.99 10.51 26.50
CA GLU A 12 3.64 11.74 26.97
C GLU A 12 5.06 11.48 27.52
N HIS A 13 5.32 10.31 28.11
CA HIS A 13 6.56 10.01 28.82
C HIS A 13 7.46 9.02 28.04
N ALA A 14 8.36 9.55 27.21
CA ALA A 14 9.29 8.77 26.37
C ALA A 14 10.13 7.71 27.11
N GLU A 15 10.42 7.93 28.39
CA GLU A 15 11.14 6.99 29.26
C GLU A 15 10.43 5.64 29.44
N TYR A 16 9.11 5.58 29.23
CA TYR A 16 8.37 4.33 29.34
C TYR A 16 8.72 3.35 28.23
N ALA A 17 9.12 3.81 27.05
CA ALA A 17 9.61 2.92 26.00
C ALA A 17 10.85 2.12 26.47
N SER A 18 11.75 2.74 27.25
CA SER A 18 12.88 2.01 27.87
C SER A 18 12.42 1.00 28.91
N LYS A 19 11.42 1.35 29.75
CA LYS A 19 10.89 0.44 30.78
C LYS A 19 10.21 -0.78 30.15
N LEU A 20 9.41 -0.57 29.10
CA LEU A 20 8.76 -1.66 28.35
C LEU A 20 9.78 -2.52 27.60
N ALA A 21 10.81 -1.92 27.00
CA ALA A 21 11.90 -2.66 26.37
C ALA A 21 12.64 -3.55 27.39
N THR A 22 12.93 -3.05 28.58
CA THR A 22 13.50 -3.87 29.66
C THR A 22 12.54 -4.97 30.10
N ALA A 23 11.24 -4.70 30.20
CA ALA A 23 10.24 -5.71 30.57
C ALA A 23 10.15 -6.86 29.56
N LEU A 24 10.36 -6.60 28.26
CA LEU A 24 10.45 -7.63 27.22
C LEU A 24 11.64 -8.59 27.40
N THR A 25 12.66 -8.22 28.18
CA THR A 25 13.79 -9.11 28.51
C THR A 25 13.46 -10.15 29.59
N SER A 26 12.31 -10.00 30.26
CA SER A 26 11.86 -10.94 31.29
C SER A 26 11.81 -12.38 30.77
N PRO A 27 12.23 -13.40 31.53
CA PRO A 27 12.10 -14.79 31.10
C PRO A 27 10.64 -15.28 31.14
N THR A 28 9.72 -14.54 31.77
CA THR A 28 8.34 -14.97 31.99
C THR A 28 7.45 -14.61 30.79
N PRO A 29 6.86 -15.58 30.06
CA PRO A 29 6.00 -15.31 28.90
C PRO A 29 4.78 -14.45 29.25
N ALA A 30 4.23 -14.60 30.46
CA ALA A 30 3.09 -13.79 30.92
C ALA A 30 3.42 -12.29 31.00
N VAL A 31 4.65 -11.92 31.38
CA VAL A 31 5.09 -10.52 31.42
C VAL A 31 5.22 -9.98 30.00
N LYS A 32 5.87 -10.72 29.11
CA LYS A 32 6.01 -10.33 27.69
C LYS A 32 4.65 -10.20 27.01
N LYS A 33 3.72 -11.12 27.28
CA LYS A 33 2.34 -11.06 26.80
C LYS A 33 1.68 -9.72 27.15
N GLN A 34 1.70 -9.34 28.43
CA GLN A 34 1.12 -8.07 28.88
C GLN A 34 1.78 -6.86 28.21
N VAL A 35 3.10 -6.91 27.98
CA VAL A 35 3.80 -5.85 27.25
C VAL A 35 3.31 -5.78 25.79
N PHE A 36 3.21 -6.91 25.08
CA PHE A 36 2.71 -6.93 23.71
C PHE A 36 1.23 -6.51 23.59
N GLU A 37 0.38 -6.86 24.55
CA GLU A 37 -1.01 -6.34 24.62
C GLU A 37 -1.02 -4.81 24.77
N LEU A 38 -0.17 -4.27 25.65
CA LEU A 38 -0.04 -2.82 25.84
C LEU A 38 0.51 -2.12 24.59
N LEU A 39 1.53 -2.69 23.94
CA LEU A 39 2.06 -2.16 22.69
C LEU A 39 1.02 -2.21 21.56
N SER A 40 0.19 -3.26 21.51
CA SER A 40 -0.94 -3.35 20.58
C SER A 40 -1.94 -2.22 20.81
N ALA A 41 -2.30 -1.98 22.08
CA ALA A 41 -3.20 -0.88 22.44
C ALA A 41 -2.61 0.50 22.07
N LEU A 42 -1.30 0.71 22.29
CA LEU A 42 -0.61 1.95 21.89
C LEU A 42 -0.61 2.16 20.38
N CYS A 43 -0.40 1.10 19.58
CA CYS A 43 -0.46 1.20 18.12
C CYS A 43 -1.81 1.71 17.63
N VAL A 44 -2.90 1.16 18.16
CA VAL A 44 -4.27 1.49 17.74
C VAL A 44 -4.76 2.81 18.33
N TYR A 45 -4.12 3.32 19.39
CA TYR A 45 -4.57 4.52 20.09
C TYR A 45 -4.43 5.80 19.26
N ASN A 46 -3.21 6.12 18.81
CA ASN A 46 -2.90 7.26 17.95
C ASN A 46 -1.48 7.14 17.36
N ALA A 47 -1.10 8.07 16.49
CA ALA A 47 0.20 8.08 15.81
C ALA A 47 1.39 8.15 16.80
N ASP A 48 1.25 8.87 17.91
CA ASP A 48 2.31 8.96 18.91
C ASP A 48 2.47 7.64 19.68
N GLY A 49 1.36 6.96 20.00
CA GLY A 49 1.35 5.63 20.60
C GLY A 49 1.98 4.59 19.69
N TYR A 50 1.69 4.63 18.40
CA TYR A 50 2.39 3.84 17.39
C TYR A 50 3.90 4.12 17.41
N ALA A 51 4.31 5.39 17.41
CA ALA A 51 5.72 5.76 17.50
C ALA A 51 6.39 5.25 18.79
N ARG A 52 5.68 5.24 19.92
CA ARG A 52 6.17 4.65 21.19
C ARG A 52 6.34 3.14 21.11
N ALA A 53 5.44 2.43 20.43
CA ALA A 53 5.57 1.00 20.25
C ALA A 53 6.79 0.64 19.40
N VAL A 54 7.03 1.39 18.31
CA VAL A 54 8.22 1.24 17.49
C VAL A 54 9.51 1.60 18.26
N ASP A 55 9.53 2.71 19.00
CA ASP A 55 10.67 3.13 19.84
C ASP A 55 11.00 2.07 20.91
N THR A 56 9.98 1.41 21.48
CA THR A 56 10.17 0.31 22.44
C THR A 56 10.92 -0.86 21.80
N LEU A 57 10.53 -1.26 20.59
CA LEU A 57 11.19 -2.34 19.84
C LEU A 57 12.62 -1.96 19.43
N ASP A 58 12.86 -0.71 19.03
CA ASP A 58 14.20 -0.21 18.70
C ASP A 58 15.12 -0.16 19.93
N ARG A 59 14.60 0.21 21.11
CA ARG A 59 15.35 0.13 22.37
C ARG A 59 15.66 -1.31 22.75
N TYR A 60 14.70 -2.23 22.60
CA TYR A 60 14.93 -3.65 22.87
C TYR A 60 16.03 -4.22 21.98
N LYS A 61 16.01 -3.88 20.68
CA LYS A 61 17.05 -4.25 19.71
C LYS A 61 18.44 -3.86 20.20
N VAL A 62 18.61 -2.61 20.64
CA VAL A 62 19.88 -2.10 21.17
C VAL A 62 20.27 -2.83 22.46
N LEU A 63 19.31 -3.08 23.37
CA LEU A 63 19.57 -3.79 24.63
C LEU A 63 20.02 -5.24 24.42
N LYS A 64 19.48 -5.95 23.43
CA LYS A 64 19.85 -7.32 23.10
C LYS A 64 21.04 -7.45 22.15
N GLY A 65 21.41 -6.37 21.46
CA GLY A 65 22.38 -6.42 20.38
C GLY A 65 21.84 -7.13 19.13
N ASP A 66 20.51 -7.14 18.96
CA ASP A 66 19.88 -7.72 17.78
C ASP A 66 20.09 -6.82 16.56
N ARG A 67 20.17 -7.42 15.37
CA ARG A 67 20.29 -6.67 14.12
C ARG A 67 18.98 -5.97 13.73
N TYR A 68 17.83 -6.60 13.98
CA TYR A 68 16.51 -6.13 13.55
C TYR A 68 15.55 -5.98 14.73
N ARG A 69 14.78 -4.89 14.76
CA ARG A 69 13.89 -4.54 15.89
C ARG A 69 12.68 -5.45 16.02
N LEU A 70 12.19 -5.98 14.89
CA LEU A 70 11.02 -6.86 14.86
C LEU A 70 11.39 -8.33 15.13
N ASN A 71 12.68 -8.66 15.24
CA ASN A 71 13.15 -10.03 15.45
C ASN A 71 12.57 -10.65 16.72
N ILE A 72 12.45 -9.87 17.80
CA ILE A 72 11.88 -10.34 19.07
C ILE A 72 10.48 -10.93 18.87
N VAL A 73 9.63 -10.29 18.07
CA VAL A 73 8.23 -10.70 17.93
C VAL A 73 8.15 -12.05 17.20
N VAL A 74 8.96 -12.21 16.15
CA VAL A 74 8.99 -13.43 15.35
C VAL A 74 9.62 -14.59 16.14
N GLU A 75 10.69 -14.33 16.89
CA GLU A 75 11.31 -15.33 17.76
C GLU A 75 10.40 -15.74 18.92
N GLU A 76 9.70 -14.81 19.56
CA GLU A 76 8.69 -15.14 20.57
C GLU A 76 7.55 -15.96 19.96
N LEU A 77 7.11 -15.65 18.75
CA LEU A 77 6.03 -16.39 18.09
C LEU A 77 6.43 -17.83 17.77
N LYS A 78 7.68 -18.06 17.33
CA LYS A 78 8.22 -19.41 17.10
C LYS A 78 8.32 -20.22 18.40
N ASN A 79 8.70 -19.57 19.49
CA ASN A 79 8.95 -20.23 20.78
C ASN A 79 7.70 -20.31 21.69
N ALA A 80 6.62 -19.61 21.35
CA ALA A 80 5.39 -19.59 22.13
C ALA A 80 4.74 -20.97 22.20
N THR A 81 4.50 -21.45 23.42
CA THR A 81 3.89 -22.77 23.66
C THR A 81 2.36 -22.71 23.81
N THR A 82 1.81 -21.55 24.15
CA THR A 82 0.36 -21.37 24.37
C THR A 82 -0.28 -20.63 23.21
N ILE A 83 -1.46 -21.07 22.79
CA ILE A 83 -2.26 -20.41 21.75
C ILE A 83 -2.54 -18.96 22.12
N ASP A 84 -2.94 -18.71 23.37
CA ASP A 84 -3.25 -17.37 23.88
C ASP A 84 -2.08 -16.37 23.68
N TYR A 85 -0.84 -16.83 23.90
CA TYR A 85 0.33 -15.99 23.63
C TYR A 85 0.61 -15.84 22.14
N LYS A 86 0.46 -16.90 21.33
CA LYS A 86 0.57 -16.83 19.86
C LYS A 86 -0.45 -15.83 19.27
N THR A 87 -1.70 -15.88 19.72
CA THR A 87 -2.77 -14.94 19.31
C THR A 87 -2.40 -13.52 19.65
N THR A 88 -1.86 -13.28 20.85
CA THR A 88 -1.40 -11.95 21.26
C THR A 88 -0.30 -11.42 20.35
N LEU A 89 0.67 -12.26 19.99
CA LEU A 89 1.79 -11.87 19.13
C LEU A 89 1.33 -11.58 17.70
N VAL A 90 0.46 -12.41 17.12
CA VAL A 90 -0.11 -12.15 15.78
C VAL A 90 -1.01 -10.92 15.80
N ALA A 91 -1.80 -10.72 16.86
CA ALA A 91 -2.58 -9.50 17.04
C ALA A 91 -1.69 -8.25 17.11
N PHE A 92 -0.55 -8.33 17.80
CA PHE A 92 0.41 -7.23 17.84
C PHE A 92 1.02 -6.94 16.46
N ILE A 93 1.39 -7.97 15.70
CA ILE A 93 1.86 -7.84 14.31
C ILE A 93 0.81 -7.11 13.46
N ASN A 94 -0.46 -7.52 13.55
CA ASN A 94 -1.56 -6.90 12.83
C ASN A 94 -1.76 -5.44 13.26
N CYS A 95 -1.74 -5.15 14.57
CA CYS A 95 -1.83 -3.78 15.07
C CYS A 95 -0.70 -2.91 14.53
N LEU A 96 0.54 -3.40 14.49
CA LEU A 96 1.70 -2.66 13.99
C LEU A 96 1.64 -2.41 12.47
N ILE A 97 1.12 -3.37 11.69
CA ILE A 97 0.96 -3.22 10.23
C ILE A 97 -0.23 -2.33 9.89
N ILE A 98 -1.37 -2.50 10.56
CA ILE A 98 -2.61 -1.76 10.25
C ILE A 98 -2.49 -0.29 10.69
N SER A 99 -1.82 -0.03 11.81
CA SER A 99 -1.73 1.33 12.38
C SER A 99 -0.70 2.22 11.68
N ALA A 100 0.07 1.69 10.71
CA ALA A 100 0.97 2.53 9.93
C ALA A 100 0.18 3.48 8.99
N PRO A 101 0.49 4.78 8.95
CA PRO A 101 -0.40 5.80 8.39
C PRO A 101 -0.50 5.78 6.86
N ARG A 102 0.52 5.30 6.16
CA ARG A 102 0.58 5.28 4.68
C ARG A 102 0.81 3.86 4.18
N LEU A 103 0.20 3.52 3.04
CA LEU A 103 0.37 2.21 2.39
C LEU A 103 1.84 1.79 2.22
N PRO A 104 2.78 2.65 1.78
CA PRO A 104 4.20 2.27 1.67
C PRO A 104 4.83 1.91 3.03
N ASP A 105 4.48 2.62 4.10
CA ASP A 105 4.99 2.33 5.44
C ASP A 105 4.47 0.98 5.94
N ARG A 106 3.19 0.69 5.66
CA ARG A 106 2.55 -0.59 6.00
C ARG A 106 3.20 -1.77 5.26
N ILE A 107 3.46 -1.61 3.96
CA ILE A 107 4.17 -2.60 3.13
C ILE A 107 5.59 -2.81 3.68
N ARG A 108 6.31 -1.74 4.04
CA ARG A 108 7.67 -1.82 4.60
C ARG A 108 7.70 -2.62 5.90
N VAL A 109 6.82 -2.32 6.85
CA VAL A 109 6.75 -3.05 8.14
C VAL A 109 6.38 -4.52 7.91
N ARG A 110 5.42 -4.80 7.01
CA ARG A 110 5.07 -6.19 6.65
C ARG A 110 6.27 -6.93 6.06
N ASN A 111 6.98 -6.32 5.10
CA ASN A 111 8.13 -6.95 4.45
C ASN A 111 9.30 -7.16 5.42
N GLU A 112 9.47 -6.28 6.41
CA GLU A 112 10.43 -6.48 7.50
C GLU A 112 10.11 -7.77 8.28
N PHE A 113 8.85 -7.99 8.65
CA PHE A 113 8.44 -9.26 9.28
C PHE A 113 8.62 -10.48 8.36
N ILE A 114 8.26 -10.36 7.08
CA ILE A 114 8.41 -11.44 6.10
C ILE A 114 9.89 -11.84 5.97
N GLY A 115 10.79 -10.85 5.90
CA GLY A 115 12.25 -11.06 5.83
C GLY A 115 12.82 -11.76 7.07
N LEU A 116 12.15 -11.64 8.22
CA LEU A 116 12.50 -12.35 9.46
C LEU A 116 11.91 -13.78 9.53
N GLY A 117 11.21 -14.23 8.48
CA GLY A 117 10.63 -15.56 8.39
C GLY A 117 9.22 -15.66 8.99
N LEU A 118 8.43 -14.57 8.97
CA LEU A 118 7.05 -14.60 9.46
C LEU A 118 6.15 -15.54 8.63
N LEU A 119 6.19 -15.52 7.29
CA LEU A 119 5.27 -16.33 6.47
C LEU A 119 5.39 -17.84 6.71
N PRO A 120 6.59 -18.45 6.71
CA PRO A 120 6.73 -19.85 7.07
C PRO A 120 6.23 -20.14 8.49
N THR A 121 6.49 -19.23 9.43
CA THR A 121 6.03 -19.35 10.82
C THR A 121 4.50 -19.36 10.90
N LEU A 122 3.80 -18.42 10.25
CA LEU A 122 2.35 -18.39 10.21
C LEU A 122 1.77 -19.62 9.51
N SER A 123 2.35 -20.05 8.39
CA SER A 123 1.93 -21.26 7.66
C SER A 123 1.99 -22.50 8.55
N ASN A 124 3.07 -22.64 9.32
CA ASN A 124 3.22 -23.76 10.26
C ASN A 124 2.17 -23.70 11.37
N LEU A 125 1.72 -22.52 11.79
CA LEU A 125 0.72 -22.36 12.86
C LEU A 125 -0.74 -22.51 12.38
N ARG A 126 -1.02 -22.52 11.07
CA ARG A 126 -2.39 -22.60 10.53
C ARG A 126 -3.17 -23.83 10.96
N HIS A 127 -2.51 -24.96 11.24
CA HIS A 127 -3.18 -26.16 11.71
C HIS A 127 -3.90 -25.94 13.06
N GLU A 128 -3.38 -25.03 13.89
CA GLU A 128 -3.92 -24.69 15.21
C GLU A 128 -5.16 -23.76 15.12
N ALA A 129 -5.41 -23.14 13.96
CA ALA A 129 -6.54 -22.24 13.72
C ALA A 129 -7.89 -22.98 13.71
N SER A 130 -7.90 -24.25 13.30
CA SER A 130 -9.12 -25.06 13.23
C SER A 130 -9.79 -25.29 14.59
N THR A 131 -9.03 -25.27 15.68
CA THR A 131 -9.49 -25.48 17.05
C THR A 131 -9.56 -24.18 17.86
N ASN A 132 -9.04 -23.06 17.33
CA ASN A 132 -8.95 -21.78 18.04
C ASN A 132 -9.42 -20.63 17.12
N PRO A 133 -10.73 -20.29 17.16
CA PRO A 133 -11.32 -19.29 16.27
C PRO A 133 -10.65 -17.91 16.35
N ASP A 134 -10.34 -17.43 17.55
CA ASP A 134 -9.71 -16.11 17.74
C ASP A 134 -8.31 -16.04 17.11
N PHE A 135 -7.57 -17.15 17.14
CA PHE A 135 -6.27 -17.24 16.46
C PHE A 135 -6.44 -17.28 14.94
N GLY A 136 -7.43 -18.04 14.45
CA GLY A 136 -7.78 -18.07 13.03
C GLY A 136 -8.13 -16.69 12.49
N VAL A 137 -8.97 -15.93 13.20
CA VAL A 137 -9.32 -14.55 12.84
C VAL A 137 -8.07 -13.67 12.70
N GLN A 138 -7.08 -13.79 13.60
CA GLN A 138 -5.86 -12.99 13.48
C GLN A 138 -5.00 -13.38 12.26
N LEU A 139 -4.99 -14.65 11.87
CA LEU A 139 -4.31 -15.10 10.65
C LEU A 139 -5.04 -14.60 9.39
N ASP A 140 -6.36 -14.66 9.39
CA ASP A 140 -7.19 -14.18 8.28
C ASP A 140 -7.03 -12.67 8.11
N VAL A 141 -7.03 -11.89 9.21
CA VAL A 141 -6.76 -10.45 9.17
C VAL A 141 -5.40 -10.14 8.55
N PHE A 142 -4.36 -10.93 8.85
CA PHE A 142 -3.05 -10.74 8.25
C PHE A 142 -3.08 -10.97 6.73
N ASP A 143 -3.76 -12.03 6.27
CA ASP A 143 -3.87 -12.39 4.85
C ASP A 143 -4.73 -11.38 4.07
N GLU A 144 -5.92 -11.06 4.58
CA GLU A 144 -6.84 -10.08 3.97
C GLU A 144 -6.16 -8.71 3.85
N GLN A 145 -5.42 -8.28 4.88
CA GLN A 145 -4.70 -7.01 4.84
C GLN A 145 -3.53 -7.04 3.86
N ARG A 146 -2.90 -8.20 3.64
CA ARG A 146 -1.85 -8.36 2.63
C ARG A 146 -2.45 -8.28 1.23
N GLU A 147 -3.55 -8.98 0.97
CA GLU A 147 -4.25 -8.97 -0.32
C GLU A 147 -4.80 -7.58 -0.65
N SER A 148 -5.38 -6.88 0.34
CA SER A 148 -5.87 -5.50 0.16
C SER A 148 -4.75 -4.50 -0.17
N ASP A 149 -3.51 -4.79 0.20
CA ASP A 149 -2.35 -3.92 -0.05
C ASP A 149 -1.64 -4.21 -1.38
N GLU A 150 -2.04 -5.28 -2.07
CA GLU A 150 -1.52 -5.61 -3.40
C GLU A 150 -2.08 -4.64 -4.44
N ALA A 151 -1.45 -3.48 -4.54
CA ALA A 151 -1.64 -2.58 -5.65
C ALA A 151 -1.09 -3.23 -6.93
N GLN A 152 -1.97 -3.48 -7.90
CA GLN A 152 -1.57 -3.82 -9.26
C GLN A 152 -0.97 -2.59 -9.93
N GLY A 153 0.31 -2.69 -10.32
CA GLY A 153 0.99 -1.72 -11.14
C GLY A 153 0.46 -1.70 -12.58
N PRO A 154 0.93 -0.74 -13.40
CA PRO A 154 0.55 -0.64 -14.81
C PRO A 154 0.74 -1.99 -15.52
N GLY A 155 -0.31 -2.49 -16.19
CA GLY A 155 -0.26 -3.80 -16.87
C GLY A 155 -0.45 -5.03 -15.97
N GLY A 156 -0.96 -4.85 -14.74
CA GLY A 156 -1.31 -5.96 -13.84
C GLY A 156 -0.11 -6.57 -13.11
N ILE A 157 1.02 -5.86 -13.04
CA ILE A 157 2.24 -6.29 -12.34
C ILE A 157 2.00 -6.19 -10.84
N ASN A 158 2.24 -7.26 -10.08
CA ASN A 158 2.21 -7.17 -8.63
C ASN A 158 3.47 -6.42 -8.14
N LEU A 159 3.30 -5.15 -7.73
CA LEU A 159 4.41 -4.31 -7.27
C LEU A 159 5.02 -4.78 -5.93
N ASN A 160 4.36 -5.72 -5.23
CA ASN A 160 4.86 -6.34 -4.02
C ASN A 160 5.64 -7.65 -4.30
N SER A 161 5.64 -8.14 -5.55
CA SER A 161 6.44 -9.28 -5.98
C SER A 161 7.77 -8.81 -6.58
N HIS A 162 8.87 -9.04 -5.86
CA HIS A 162 10.22 -8.75 -6.37
C HIS A 162 10.47 -9.42 -7.72
N LEU A 163 9.90 -10.60 -7.95
CA LEU A 163 10.04 -11.37 -9.18
C LEU A 163 9.27 -10.72 -10.33
N ASP A 164 8.03 -10.30 -10.09
CA ASP A 164 7.19 -9.66 -11.11
C ASP A 164 7.77 -8.31 -11.51
N VAL A 165 8.20 -7.51 -10.52
CA VAL A 165 8.86 -6.22 -10.74
C VAL A 165 10.16 -6.42 -11.51
N PHE A 166 10.96 -7.42 -11.15
CA PHE A 166 12.18 -7.76 -11.88
C PHE A 166 11.90 -8.10 -13.35
N TYR A 167 10.94 -9.00 -13.62
CA TYR A 167 10.61 -9.39 -15.00
C TYR A 167 9.98 -8.25 -15.80
N ALA A 168 9.19 -7.39 -15.15
CA ALA A 168 8.66 -6.19 -15.78
C ALA A 168 9.76 -5.23 -16.23
N ILE A 169 10.73 -4.94 -15.34
CA ILE A 169 11.88 -4.08 -15.66
C ILE A 169 12.73 -4.75 -16.73
N LEU A 170 13.03 -6.05 -16.60
CA LEU A 170 13.81 -6.81 -17.58
C LEU A 170 13.16 -6.74 -18.97
N LYS A 171 11.84 -6.94 -19.06
CA LYS A 171 11.09 -6.83 -20.32
C LYS A 171 11.12 -5.41 -20.89
N GLN A 172 11.17 -4.39 -20.03
CA GLN A 172 11.24 -2.99 -20.45
C GLN A 172 12.61 -2.61 -21.03
N VAL A 173 13.69 -3.21 -20.51
CA VAL A 173 15.07 -2.90 -20.94
C VAL A 173 15.66 -3.91 -21.92
N SER A 174 15.06 -5.09 -22.09
CA SER A 174 15.59 -6.11 -23.01
C SER A 174 15.66 -5.60 -24.44
N ASP A 175 16.73 -5.95 -25.15
CA ASP A 175 16.98 -5.50 -26.52
C ASP A 175 17.18 -3.97 -26.65
N THR A 176 17.53 -3.30 -25.55
CA THR A 176 17.86 -1.86 -25.54
C THR A 176 19.25 -1.61 -24.93
N PRO A 177 19.91 -0.47 -25.23
CA PRO A 177 21.18 -0.11 -24.59
C PRO A 177 21.12 -0.03 -23.06
N GLN A 178 19.92 0.11 -22.48
CA GLN A 178 19.67 0.16 -21.04
C GLN A 178 19.82 -1.21 -20.34
N GLU A 179 19.85 -2.31 -21.10
CA GLU A 179 20.09 -3.66 -20.57
C GLU A 179 21.46 -3.78 -19.88
N ILE A 180 22.49 -3.13 -20.44
CA ILE A 180 23.85 -3.20 -19.90
C ILE A 180 23.96 -2.48 -18.54
N PRO A 181 23.52 -1.22 -18.38
CA PRO A 181 23.43 -0.58 -17.07
C PRO A 181 22.58 -1.38 -16.06
N PHE A 182 21.45 -1.93 -16.49
CA PHE A 182 20.58 -2.73 -15.62
C PHE A 182 21.29 -3.98 -15.10
N LEU A 183 21.93 -4.76 -15.98
CA LEU A 183 22.74 -5.92 -15.58
C LEU A 183 23.88 -5.51 -14.64
N SER A 184 24.54 -4.39 -14.91
CA SER A 184 25.61 -3.88 -14.04
C SER A 184 25.08 -3.57 -12.63
N ILE A 185 23.93 -2.90 -12.51
CA ILE A 185 23.29 -2.64 -11.21
C ILE A 185 23.04 -3.96 -10.47
N LEU A 186 22.42 -4.95 -11.14
CA LEU A 186 22.16 -6.26 -10.53
C LEU A 186 23.44 -6.97 -10.05
N GLN A 187 24.52 -6.89 -10.83
CA GLN A 187 25.82 -7.46 -10.43
C GLN A 187 26.41 -6.77 -9.20
N HIS A 188 26.24 -5.45 -9.05
CA HIS A 188 26.68 -4.74 -7.84
C HIS A 188 25.81 -5.09 -6.64
N LEU A 189 24.49 -5.17 -6.82
CA LEU A 189 23.57 -5.58 -5.76
C LEU A 189 23.81 -7.02 -5.29
N LEU A 190 24.15 -7.93 -6.21
CA LEU A 190 24.48 -9.33 -5.91
C LEU A 190 25.75 -9.49 -5.05
N ARG A 191 26.65 -8.50 -5.07
CA ARG A 191 27.88 -8.52 -4.25
C ARG A 191 27.64 -8.16 -2.78
N ILE A 192 26.44 -7.70 -2.42
CA ILE A 192 26.11 -7.32 -1.05
C ILE A 192 25.83 -8.62 -0.26
N ASP A 193 26.70 -8.95 0.68
CA ASP A 193 26.49 -10.11 1.56
C ASP A 193 25.39 -9.79 2.59
N PRO A 194 24.23 -10.47 2.57
CA PRO A 194 23.14 -10.20 3.50
C PRO A 194 23.50 -10.52 4.95
N LYS A 195 24.60 -11.24 5.23
CA LYS A 195 25.02 -11.57 6.60
C LYS A 195 25.72 -10.42 7.31
N GLU A 196 26.32 -9.49 6.58
CA GLU A 196 27.05 -8.37 7.18
C GLU A 196 26.09 -7.24 7.59
N ALA A 197 26.26 -6.66 8.78
CA ALA A 197 25.42 -5.55 9.24
C ALA A 197 25.53 -4.29 8.35
N VAL A 198 26.68 -4.10 7.68
CA VAL A 198 26.87 -3.01 6.72
C VAL A 198 25.94 -3.13 5.51
N SER A 199 25.48 -4.34 5.18
CA SER A 199 24.56 -4.54 4.05
C SER A 199 23.26 -3.77 4.22
N ASP A 200 22.74 -3.63 5.45
CA ASP A 200 21.52 -2.84 5.71
C ASP A 200 21.72 -1.38 5.29
N ILE A 201 22.88 -0.81 5.61
CA ILE A 201 23.24 0.57 5.26
C ILE A 201 23.41 0.69 3.75
N ILE A 202 24.04 -0.30 3.11
CA ILE A 202 24.23 -0.30 1.65
C ILE A 202 22.87 -0.35 0.94
N TRP A 203 21.94 -1.21 1.38
CA TRP A 203 20.61 -1.32 0.80
C TRP A 203 19.76 -0.06 1.02
N ASP A 204 19.75 0.53 2.22
CA ASP A 204 19.03 1.79 2.50
C ASP A 204 19.59 2.97 1.68
N THR A 205 20.92 3.01 1.52
CA THR A 205 21.59 3.98 0.65
C THR A 205 21.23 3.76 -0.81
N ALA A 206 21.23 2.51 -1.28
CA ALA A 206 20.87 2.17 -2.66
C ALA A 206 19.41 2.54 -2.96
N GLU A 207 18.46 2.20 -2.06
CA GLU A 207 17.06 2.58 -2.16
C GLU A 207 16.91 4.11 -2.29
N THR A 208 17.56 4.86 -1.39
CA THR A 208 17.52 6.33 -1.39
C THR A 208 18.08 6.92 -2.68
N LEU A 209 19.20 6.38 -3.18
CA LEU A 209 19.83 6.83 -4.42
C LEU A 209 18.97 6.52 -5.64
N VAL A 210 18.37 5.33 -5.71
CA VAL A 210 17.44 4.94 -6.79
C VAL A 210 16.22 5.87 -6.80
N HIS A 211 15.60 6.11 -5.64
CA HIS A 211 14.46 7.01 -5.54
C HIS A 211 14.80 8.44 -5.98
N ARG A 212 15.97 8.96 -5.57
CA ARG A 212 16.43 10.28 -6.02
C ARG A 212 16.72 10.30 -7.52
N ALA A 213 17.30 9.22 -8.06
CA ALA A 213 17.58 9.09 -9.48
C ALA A 213 16.31 9.09 -10.35
N THR A 214 15.20 8.51 -9.86
CA THR A 214 13.92 8.51 -10.60
C THR A 214 13.20 9.86 -10.59
N LEU A 215 13.61 10.79 -9.71
CA LEU A 215 13.08 12.16 -9.64
C LEU A 215 13.92 13.18 -10.43
N LEU A 216 14.96 12.71 -11.13
CA LEU A 216 15.83 13.59 -11.90
C LEU A 216 15.14 14.08 -13.18
N GLU A 217 14.96 15.39 -13.31
CA GLU A 217 14.45 16.02 -14.53
C GLU A 217 15.57 16.64 -15.38
N THR A 218 16.72 16.98 -14.78
CA THR A 218 17.82 17.67 -15.45
C THR A 218 19.18 16.99 -15.29
N ARG A 219 20.09 17.27 -16.23
CA ARG A 219 21.49 16.78 -16.20
C ARG A 219 22.28 17.35 -15.02
N GLU A 220 21.94 18.55 -14.55
CA GLU A 220 22.60 19.17 -13.41
C GLU A 220 22.25 18.47 -12.10
N ASP A 221 21.02 17.98 -11.97
CA ASP A 221 20.57 17.24 -10.78
C ASP A 221 21.26 15.88 -10.68
N ALA A 222 21.50 15.22 -11.82
CA ALA A 222 22.33 14.01 -11.87
C ALA A 222 23.77 14.30 -11.39
N ALA A 223 24.35 15.43 -11.79
CA ALA A 223 25.69 15.84 -11.38
C ALA A 223 25.76 16.26 -9.89
N LYS A 224 24.65 16.70 -9.29
CA LYS A 224 24.56 16.95 -7.84
C LYS A 224 24.48 15.64 -7.06
N LEU A 225 23.73 14.64 -7.54
CA LEU A 225 23.63 13.33 -6.90
C LEU A 225 24.95 12.54 -6.93
N LEU A 226 25.72 12.66 -8.01
CA LEU A 226 27.01 11.97 -8.17
C LEU A 226 28.18 12.66 -7.45
N ARG A 227 27.98 13.88 -6.92
CA ARG A 227 28.99 14.54 -6.09
C ARG A 227 28.98 13.93 -4.69
N ALA A 228 29.96 13.09 -4.41
CA ALA A 228 30.38 12.86 -3.03
C ALA A 228 30.85 14.21 -2.42
N PRO A 229 30.65 14.48 -1.12
CA PRO A 229 31.49 15.42 -0.39
C PRO A 229 32.89 14.79 -0.32
N SER A 230 33.62 14.86 -1.43
CA SER A 230 34.92 14.22 -1.55
C SER A 230 35.90 14.91 -0.61
N VAL A 231 36.59 14.09 0.17
CA VAL A 231 37.86 14.30 0.89
C VAL A 231 38.98 14.93 0.01
N GLN A 232 38.68 15.31 -1.23
CA GLN A 232 39.56 16.03 -2.14
C GLN A 232 39.78 17.50 -1.74
N GLN A 233 38.83 18.14 -1.05
CA GLN A 233 38.99 19.55 -0.65
C GLN A 233 39.98 19.72 0.53
N SER A 234 40.13 18.71 1.39
CA SER A 234 41.13 18.73 2.47
C SER A 234 42.54 18.37 2.00
N LEU A 235 42.68 17.47 1.01
CA LEU A 235 43.98 17.12 0.43
C LEU A 235 44.53 18.18 -0.53
N GLN A 236 43.68 18.86 -1.32
CA GLN A 236 44.12 19.99 -2.17
C GLN A 236 44.51 21.24 -1.36
N ARG A 237 43.90 21.45 -0.19
CA ARG A 237 44.23 22.58 0.70
C ARG A 237 45.52 22.34 1.51
N ALA A 238 45.95 21.09 1.67
CA ALA A 238 47.22 20.74 2.28
C ALA A 238 48.42 20.79 1.29
N LEU A 239 48.16 20.83 -0.02
CA LEU A 239 49.18 20.81 -1.08
C LEU A 239 49.27 22.09 -1.90
N SER A 240 48.56 23.16 -1.52
CA SER A 240 48.67 24.47 -2.19
C SER A 240 49.77 25.32 -1.53
N PRO A 241 50.75 25.85 -2.29
CA PRO A 241 51.76 26.77 -1.75
C PRO A 241 51.12 28.12 -1.40
N PRO A 242 51.68 28.89 -0.43
CA PRO A 242 51.12 30.16 -0.02
C PRO A 242 51.14 31.19 -1.16
N PRO A 243 50.23 32.18 -1.15
CA PRO A 243 50.07 33.11 -2.26
C PRO A 243 51.29 34.03 -2.41
N PRO A 244 51.72 34.35 -3.64
CA PRO A 244 52.87 35.21 -3.89
C PRO A 244 52.52 36.70 -3.74
N VAL A 245 53.51 37.46 -3.28
CA VAL A 245 53.52 38.92 -3.09
C VAL A 245 53.39 39.65 -4.45
N PRO A 246 52.76 40.83 -4.56
CA PRO A 246 52.50 41.46 -5.85
C PRO A 246 53.78 42.00 -6.51
N LEU A 247 54.00 41.68 -7.78
CA LEU A 247 55.04 42.25 -8.65
C LEU A 247 54.46 43.33 -9.59
N PRO A 248 55.29 44.27 -10.10
CA PRO A 248 54.85 45.48 -10.81
C PRO A 248 54.37 45.22 -12.25
N PRO A 249 53.68 46.18 -12.91
CA PRO A 249 52.96 45.93 -14.16
C PRO A 249 53.88 45.81 -15.38
N PRO A 250 53.49 45.02 -16.41
CA PRO A 250 54.27 44.84 -17.63
C PRO A 250 54.01 45.93 -18.70
N PRO A 251 54.93 46.11 -19.68
CA PRO A 251 54.85 47.09 -20.77
C PRO A 251 53.90 46.65 -21.92
N PRO A 252 53.54 47.55 -22.87
CA PRO A 252 52.42 47.35 -23.78
C PRO A 252 52.72 46.39 -24.95
N LEU A 253 51.67 45.69 -25.40
CA LEU A 253 51.68 44.75 -26.53
C LEU A 253 51.57 45.46 -27.91
N PRO A 254 52.18 44.90 -28.98
CA PRO A 254 52.08 45.39 -30.36
C PRO A 254 50.81 44.89 -31.11
N PRO A 255 50.45 45.50 -32.25
CA PRO A 255 49.13 45.38 -32.89
C PRO A 255 48.91 44.09 -33.70
N PRO A 256 47.63 43.75 -34.03
CA PRO A 256 47.24 42.44 -34.54
C PRO A 256 47.52 42.25 -36.05
N ALA A 257 47.88 41.02 -36.43
CA ALA A 257 48.02 40.58 -37.82
C ALA A 257 46.69 40.03 -38.38
N ALA A 258 46.52 40.20 -39.70
CA ALA A 258 45.31 40.02 -40.50
C ALA A 258 44.81 38.55 -40.65
N PRO A 259 43.53 38.36 -41.02
CA PRO A 259 42.90 37.03 -41.09
C PRO A 259 43.22 36.27 -42.38
N LEU A 260 43.36 34.94 -42.25
CA LEU A 260 43.53 33.98 -43.35
C LEU A 260 42.17 33.58 -43.99
N PRO A 261 42.16 33.19 -45.28
CA PRO A 261 40.93 32.94 -46.04
C PRO A 261 40.30 31.56 -45.78
N PRO A 262 39.00 31.37 -46.09
CA PRO A 262 38.25 30.16 -45.79
C PRO A 262 38.53 29.02 -46.78
N ALA A 263 38.49 27.78 -46.27
CA ALA A 263 38.60 26.55 -47.04
C ALA A 263 37.28 26.20 -47.78
N PRO A 264 37.34 25.50 -48.93
CA PRO A 264 36.17 25.24 -49.79
C PRO A 264 35.26 24.11 -49.27
N PRO A 265 33.98 24.07 -49.70
CA PRO A 265 32.99 23.11 -49.23
C PRO A 265 33.11 21.74 -49.89
N ALA A 266 32.81 20.69 -49.11
CA ALA A 266 32.77 19.30 -49.57
C ALA A 266 31.49 19.00 -50.39
N PRO A 267 31.55 18.05 -51.36
CA PRO A 267 30.44 17.73 -52.25
C PRO A 267 29.35 16.86 -51.58
N PRO A 268 28.10 16.90 -52.09
CA PRO A 268 26.98 16.14 -51.54
C PRO A 268 27.03 14.66 -51.96
N PRO A 269 26.46 13.74 -51.15
CA PRO A 269 26.36 12.32 -51.51
C PRO A 269 25.32 12.09 -52.61
N PRO A 270 25.46 11.01 -53.42
CA PRO A 270 24.57 10.73 -54.53
C PRO A 270 23.17 10.30 -54.07
N ARG A 271 22.16 10.75 -54.81
CA ARG A 271 20.75 10.35 -54.65
C ARG A 271 20.58 8.88 -55.06
N GLY A 272 20.07 8.04 -54.16
CA GLY A 272 19.60 6.71 -54.49
C GLY A 272 18.30 6.75 -55.33
N PRO A 273 17.98 5.66 -56.07
CA PRO A 273 16.78 5.58 -56.90
C PRO A 273 15.50 5.52 -56.05
N PRO A 274 14.33 5.87 -56.62
CA PRO A 274 13.06 5.82 -55.89
C PRO A 274 12.65 4.38 -55.59
N PRO A 275 11.97 4.12 -54.45
CA PRO A 275 11.40 2.81 -54.18
C PRO A 275 10.23 2.51 -55.15
N PRO A 276 10.04 1.25 -55.56
CA PRO A 276 8.89 0.82 -56.34
C PRO A 276 7.60 0.88 -55.51
N PRO A 277 6.42 1.00 -56.13
CA PRO A 277 5.15 0.99 -55.43
C PRO A 277 4.89 -0.41 -54.85
N LEU A 278 4.88 -0.52 -53.52
CA LEU A 278 4.40 -1.71 -52.85
C LEU A 278 2.88 -1.77 -53.00
N MET A 279 2.46 -2.74 -53.80
CA MET A 279 1.07 -3.11 -53.99
C MET A 279 0.45 -3.53 -52.67
N THR A 280 -0.77 -3.08 -52.44
CA THR A 280 -1.64 -3.51 -51.35
C THR A 280 -1.88 -5.01 -51.45
N SER A 281 -1.23 -5.81 -50.61
CA SER A 281 -1.61 -7.19 -50.37
C SER A 281 -2.71 -7.24 -49.30
N PRO A 282 -3.74 -8.10 -49.44
CA PRO A 282 -4.82 -8.21 -48.46
C PRO A 282 -4.29 -8.76 -47.14
N ALA A 283 -4.89 -8.31 -46.04
CA ALA A 283 -4.63 -8.80 -44.70
C ALA A 283 -4.69 -10.35 -44.64
N PRO A 284 -3.80 -11.01 -43.89
CA PRO A 284 -3.88 -12.45 -43.70
C PRO A 284 -5.15 -12.79 -42.91
N PRO A 285 -5.83 -13.90 -43.22
CA PRO A 285 -7.05 -14.30 -42.53
C PRO A 285 -6.75 -14.60 -41.06
N PRO A 286 -7.74 -14.48 -40.16
CA PRO A 286 -7.56 -14.80 -38.74
C PRO A 286 -7.11 -16.26 -38.60
N PRO A 287 -6.23 -16.58 -37.63
CA PRO A 287 -5.80 -17.95 -37.40
C PRO A 287 -7.02 -18.83 -37.09
N PRO A 288 -7.04 -20.08 -37.55
CA PRO A 288 -8.16 -20.99 -37.32
C PRO A 288 -8.40 -21.13 -35.83
N GLN A 289 -9.66 -20.95 -35.41
CA GLN A 289 -10.11 -21.35 -34.09
C GLN A 289 -9.90 -22.86 -33.96
N CYS A 290 -8.84 -23.26 -33.27
CA CYS A 290 -8.70 -24.62 -32.79
C CYS A 290 -9.74 -24.81 -31.68
N ASP A 291 -10.89 -25.40 -32.01
CA ASP A 291 -11.89 -25.94 -31.08
C ASP A 291 -11.33 -27.15 -30.33
N VAL A 292 -10.26 -26.97 -29.57
CA VAL A 292 -9.68 -28.01 -28.71
C VAL A 292 -10.18 -27.80 -27.30
N THR A 293 -11.31 -28.42 -26.97
CA THR A 293 -11.78 -28.54 -25.58
C THR A 293 -10.91 -29.51 -24.81
N LEU A 294 -10.46 -29.13 -23.62
CA LEU A 294 -9.65 -30.01 -22.76
C LEU A 294 -10.55 -31.09 -22.12
N PRO A 295 -10.02 -32.28 -21.78
CA PRO A 295 -10.80 -33.36 -21.16
C PRO A 295 -11.55 -32.93 -19.89
N GLN A 296 -10.96 -32.04 -19.09
CA GLN A 296 -11.61 -31.49 -17.88
C GLN A 296 -12.76 -30.51 -18.16
N GLN A 297 -12.95 -30.08 -19.40
CA GLN A 297 -14.07 -29.23 -19.82
C GLN A 297 -15.27 -30.05 -20.31
N GLU A 298 -15.10 -31.36 -20.52
CA GLU A 298 -16.18 -32.29 -20.88
C GLU A 298 -16.91 -32.81 -19.64
N THR A 299 -17.74 -31.97 -19.00
CA THR A 299 -18.57 -32.37 -17.86
C THR A 299 -20.06 -32.46 -18.24
N PRO A 300 -20.82 -33.40 -17.63
CA PRO A 300 -22.26 -33.46 -17.85
C PRO A 300 -22.97 -32.23 -17.24
N ILE A 301 -24.05 -31.79 -17.89
CA ILE A 301 -24.86 -30.67 -17.41
C ILE A 301 -25.81 -31.19 -16.30
N PRO A 302 -25.82 -30.58 -15.10
CA PRO A 302 -26.76 -30.94 -14.03
C PRO A 302 -28.22 -30.77 -14.44
N LYS A 303 -29.11 -31.62 -13.93
CA LYS A 303 -30.57 -31.54 -14.16
C LYS A 303 -31.24 -30.46 -13.28
N THR A 304 -30.58 -30.07 -12.18
CA THR A 304 -31.09 -29.23 -11.11
C THR A 304 -30.12 -28.08 -10.85
N LYS A 305 -30.64 -26.91 -10.44
CA LYS A 305 -29.82 -25.73 -10.17
C LYS A 305 -28.90 -26.00 -8.96
N MET A 306 -27.59 -25.96 -9.19
CA MET A 306 -26.57 -26.22 -8.18
C MET A 306 -26.24 -24.96 -7.36
N LYS A 307 -25.70 -25.14 -6.16
CA LYS A 307 -24.98 -24.09 -5.45
C LYS A 307 -23.71 -23.74 -6.23
N THR A 308 -23.50 -22.45 -6.49
CA THR A 308 -22.34 -21.96 -7.24
C THR A 308 -21.11 -21.95 -6.36
N ILE A 309 -19.96 -22.32 -6.93
CA ILE A 309 -18.65 -22.11 -6.31
C ILE A 309 -18.02 -20.90 -6.99
N ASN A 310 -17.59 -19.91 -6.21
CA ASN A 310 -17.01 -18.68 -6.72
C ASN A 310 -15.54 -18.90 -7.11
N TRP A 311 -15.30 -19.42 -8.31
CA TRP A 311 -13.96 -19.61 -8.86
C TRP A 311 -13.49 -18.39 -9.65
N ASN A 312 -12.22 -18.03 -9.47
CA ASN A 312 -11.52 -17.11 -10.36
C ASN A 312 -11.04 -17.89 -11.59
N LYS A 313 -11.85 -17.91 -12.65
CA LYS A 313 -11.58 -18.69 -13.86
C LYS A 313 -10.38 -18.13 -14.63
N ILE A 314 -9.42 -18.99 -14.96
CA ILE A 314 -8.31 -18.63 -15.86
C ILE A 314 -8.81 -18.64 -17.31
N PRO A 315 -8.58 -17.58 -18.11
CA PRO A 315 -8.94 -17.54 -19.52
C PRO A 315 -8.34 -18.70 -20.34
N ASN A 316 -9.13 -19.27 -21.25
CA ASN A 316 -8.73 -20.43 -22.06
C ASN A 316 -7.45 -20.19 -22.88
N ASN A 317 -7.22 -18.96 -23.37
CA ASN A 317 -6.02 -18.59 -24.14
C ASN A 317 -4.71 -18.60 -23.33
N LYS A 318 -4.79 -18.50 -22.00
CA LYS A 318 -3.64 -18.64 -21.10
C LYS A 318 -3.36 -20.10 -20.75
N VAL A 319 -4.34 -20.98 -20.99
CA VAL A 319 -4.26 -22.40 -20.64
C VAL A 319 -3.97 -23.23 -21.89
N ILE A 320 -4.88 -23.25 -22.86
CA ILE A 320 -4.83 -24.11 -24.05
C ILE A 320 -3.61 -23.75 -24.90
N GLY A 321 -2.76 -24.74 -25.18
CA GLY A 321 -1.56 -24.58 -26.00
C GLY A 321 -0.36 -23.94 -25.29
N GLN A 322 -0.49 -23.57 -24.01
CA GLN A 322 0.59 -23.01 -23.20
C GLN A 322 1.15 -24.04 -22.23
N ASN A 323 2.43 -23.91 -21.85
CA ASN A 323 3.06 -24.76 -20.84
C ASN A 323 2.68 -24.30 -19.42
N ASN A 324 1.60 -24.86 -18.89
CA ASN A 324 1.11 -24.59 -17.55
C ASN A 324 0.57 -25.88 -16.91
N ILE A 325 0.38 -25.83 -15.59
CA ILE A 325 -0.07 -26.98 -14.81
C ILE A 325 -1.39 -27.58 -15.34
N TRP A 326 -2.34 -26.76 -15.81
CA TRP A 326 -3.63 -27.23 -16.31
C TRP A 326 -3.55 -27.93 -17.66
N SER A 327 -2.63 -27.52 -18.54
CA SER A 327 -2.29 -28.22 -19.77
C SER A 327 -1.61 -29.56 -19.51
N ILE A 328 -0.73 -29.62 -18.50
CA ILE A 328 -0.06 -30.85 -18.06
C ILE A 328 -1.09 -31.82 -17.48
N VAL A 329 -1.99 -31.35 -16.62
CA VAL A 329 -3.09 -32.14 -16.03
C VAL A 329 -4.03 -32.68 -17.11
N ALA A 330 -4.40 -31.84 -18.09
CA ALA A 330 -5.21 -32.25 -19.23
C ALA A 330 -4.54 -33.36 -20.04
N SER A 331 -3.22 -33.26 -20.25
CA SER A 331 -2.44 -34.21 -21.03
C SER A 331 -2.23 -35.53 -20.28
N SER A 332 -1.99 -35.49 -18.97
CA SER A 332 -1.80 -36.69 -18.14
C SER A 332 -3.08 -37.50 -17.96
N HIS A 333 -4.25 -36.85 -18.02
CA HIS A 333 -5.56 -37.51 -17.85
C HIS A 333 -6.29 -37.74 -19.18
N LYS A 334 -5.65 -37.49 -20.33
CA LYS A 334 -6.26 -37.64 -21.67
C LYS A 334 -6.70 -39.09 -21.99
N HIS A 335 -6.09 -40.07 -21.32
CA HIS A 335 -6.40 -41.50 -21.45
C HIS A 335 -6.82 -42.16 -20.14
N SER A 336 -7.03 -41.38 -19.07
CA SER A 336 -7.54 -41.92 -17.81
C SER A 336 -9.04 -42.23 -17.98
N PRO A 337 -9.55 -43.36 -17.44
CA PRO A 337 -11.00 -43.54 -17.35
C PRO A 337 -11.58 -42.32 -16.64
N LYS A 338 -12.59 -41.67 -17.24
CA LYS A 338 -13.30 -40.52 -16.66
C LYS A 338 -13.59 -40.88 -15.21
N THR A 339 -12.98 -40.14 -14.28
CA THR A 339 -13.10 -40.41 -12.84
C THR A 339 -14.56 -40.63 -12.52
N GLU A 340 -14.88 -41.77 -11.89
CA GLU A 340 -16.25 -42.19 -11.54
C GLU A 340 -16.81 -41.30 -10.43
N LEU A 341 -16.96 -40.01 -10.71
CA LEU A 341 -17.71 -39.10 -9.86
C LEU A 341 -19.18 -39.41 -10.07
N ASP A 342 -19.87 -39.84 -9.01
CA ASP A 342 -21.32 -39.99 -9.04
C ASP A 342 -21.97 -38.60 -9.09
N TRP A 343 -22.26 -38.15 -10.31
CA TRP A 343 -22.93 -36.88 -10.57
C TRP A 343 -24.30 -36.78 -9.88
N SER A 344 -24.96 -37.91 -9.63
CA SER A 344 -26.27 -37.96 -8.96
C SER A 344 -26.14 -37.63 -7.47
N GLU A 345 -25.08 -38.12 -6.82
CA GLU A 345 -24.80 -37.84 -5.42
C GLU A 345 -24.37 -36.38 -5.23
N ILE A 346 -23.49 -35.87 -6.10
CA ILE A 346 -23.07 -34.46 -6.09
C ILE A 346 -24.29 -33.55 -6.30
N GLU A 347 -25.19 -33.91 -7.22
CA GLU A 347 -26.42 -33.17 -7.45
C GLU A 347 -27.37 -33.20 -6.24
N GLY A 348 -27.50 -34.33 -5.58
CA GLY A 348 -28.28 -34.44 -4.34
C GLY A 348 -27.73 -33.56 -3.20
N LEU A 349 -26.40 -33.51 -3.03
CA LEU A 349 -25.74 -32.81 -1.94
C LEU A 349 -25.66 -31.29 -2.15
N PHE A 350 -25.49 -30.85 -3.41
CA PHE A 350 -25.17 -29.46 -3.73
C PHE A 350 -26.27 -28.73 -4.52
N CYS A 351 -27.45 -29.33 -4.73
CA CYS A 351 -28.58 -28.60 -5.30
C CYS A 351 -29.03 -27.42 -4.41
N GLN A 352 -29.52 -26.34 -5.04
CA GLN A 352 -30.24 -25.30 -4.33
C GLN A 352 -31.61 -25.86 -3.94
N GLN A 353 -31.75 -26.23 -2.66
CA GLN A 353 -33.04 -26.61 -2.11
C GLN A 353 -34.03 -25.45 -2.29
N VAL A 354 -35.06 -25.67 -3.10
CA VAL A 354 -36.19 -24.75 -3.20
C VAL A 354 -37.04 -24.98 -1.94
N GLN A 355 -36.82 -24.18 -0.90
CA GLN A 355 -37.79 -24.10 0.19
C GLN A 355 -39.11 -23.55 -0.37
N PRO A 356 -40.24 -24.25 -0.22
CA PRO A 356 -41.53 -23.65 -0.49
C PRO A 356 -41.78 -22.62 0.61
N THR A 357 -41.77 -21.34 0.24
CA THR A 357 -42.19 -20.26 1.14
C THR A 357 -43.69 -20.42 1.43
N GLY A 358 -43.99 -20.91 2.63
CA GLY A 358 -45.34 -20.95 3.19
C GLY A 358 -45.32 -20.58 4.67
N SER A 359 -45.66 -19.32 4.93
CA SER A 359 -46.35 -18.77 6.11
C SER A 359 -45.79 -18.98 7.53
N ALA A 360 -45.78 -17.87 8.27
CA ALA A 360 -45.40 -17.73 9.67
C ALA A 360 -46.24 -18.55 10.67
N GLY A 361 -45.60 -18.92 11.79
CA GLY A 361 -46.25 -19.04 13.11
C GLY A 361 -46.67 -20.43 13.58
N SER A 362 -46.24 -20.75 14.81
CA SER A 362 -46.73 -21.77 15.75
C SER A 362 -46.16 -23.20 15.68
N SER A 363 -45.52 -23.61 16.79
CA SER A 363 -45.38 -25.00 17.24
C SER A 363 -46.74 -25.72 17.25
N PRO A 364 -46.80 -27.05 17.04
CA PRO A 364 -46.77 -27.95 18.20
C PRO A 364 -46.15 -29.36 17.94
N ARG A 365 -46.06 -30.10 19.05
CA ARG A 365 -45.48 -31.43 19.30
C ARG A 365 -46.04 -32.60 18.47
N LEU A 366 -45.17 -33.61 18.32
CA LEU A 366 -45.35 -35.07 18.41
C LEU A 366 -46.64 -35.72 17.87
N GLY A 367 -46.47 -36.60 16.88
CA GLY A 367 -47.23 -37.85 16.82
C GLY A 367 -47.62 -38.35 15.43
N ARG A 368 -47.17 -39.57 15.13
CA ARG A 368 -47.85 -40.60 14.29
C ARG A 368 -47.72 -40.49 12.75
N SER A 369 -46.89 -41.37 12.19
CA SER A 369 -47.00 -41.90 10.81
C SER A 369 -48.21 -42.84 10.67
N PRO A 370 -48.49 -43.42 9.48
CA PRO A 370 -48.51 -42.91 8.10
C PRO A 370 -49.90 -43.16 7.46
N ILE A 371 -50.16 -42.77 6.20
CA ILE A 371 -50.96 -43.52 5.19
C ILE A 371 -50.96 -42.75 3.85
N CYS A 372 -50.84 -43.53 2.78
CA CYS A 372 -50.92 -43.21 1.35
C CYS A 372 -52.21 -42.48 0.92
N ASP A 373 -52.17 -41.63 -0.11
CA ASP A 373 -52.83 -41.97 -1.39
C ASP A 373 -52.51 -41.00 -2.55
N SER A 374 -52.63 -41.56 -3.75
CA SER A 374 -52.37 -40.93 -5.04
C SER A 374 -53.60 -40.15 -5.54
N SER A 375 -53.42 -38.97 -6.15
CA SER A 375 -54.17 -38.50 -7.34
C SER A 375 -53.83 -37.06 -7.70
N GLY A 376 -54.02 -36.72 -8.98
CA GLY A 376 -53.44 -35.57 -9.66
C GLY A 376 -53.98 -34.19 -9.25
N GLU A 377 -53.19 -33.16 -9.52
CA GLU A 377 -53.48 -32.14 -10.56
C GLU A 377 -52.34 -31.11 -10.59
N ARG A 378 -51.59 -31.07 -11.70
CA ARG A 378 -50.54 -30.07 -11.94
C ARG A 378 -51.18 -28.75 -12.38
N LYS A 379 -51.17 -27.73 -11.52
CA LYS A 379 -51.34 -26.32 -11.93
C LYS A 379 -50.04 -25.79 -12.56
N PRO A 380 -50.10 -25.05 -13.68
CA PRO A 380 -48.91 -24.59 -14.41
C PRO A 380 -48.20 -23.46 -13.63
N ARG A 381 -46.86 -23.56 -13.53
CA ARG A 381 -45.98 -22.57 -12.91
C ARG A 381 -46.02 -21.27 -13.72
N LYS A 382 -46.29 -20.13 -13.06
CA LYS A 382 -45.98 -18.79 -13.57
C LYS A 382 -44.47 -18.57 -13.44
N GLU A 383 -43.75 -18.46 -14.56
CA GLU A 383 -42.48 -17.73 -14.60
C GLU A 383 -42.77 -16.22 -14.58
N PRO A 384 -41.92 -15.44 -13.89
CA PRO A 384 -40.82 -14.80 -14.61
C PRO A 384 -39.51 -14.97 -13.83
N SER A 385 -38.58 -15.76 -14.37
CA SER A 385 -37.22 -15.81 -13.86
C SER A 385 -36.46 -14.60 -14.41
N GLU A 386 -36.27 -13.56 -13.58
CA GLU A 386 -35.33 -12.48 -13.89
C GLU A 386 -33.94 -13.07 -14.14
N ILE A 387 -33.30 -12.64 -15.21
CA ILE A 387 -31.97 -13.10 -15.60
C ILE A 387 -30.96 -12.34 -14.74
N THR A 388 -30.28 -13.05 -13.84
CA THR A 388 -29.19 -12.51 -13.01
C THR A 388 -27.86 -12.93 -13.61
N LEU A 389 -27.05 -11.96 -14.03
CA LEU A 389 -25.70 -12.20 -14.56
C LEU A 389 -24.65 -12.09 -13.45
N LEU A 390 -24.89 -11.20 -12.49
CA LEU A 390 -24.01 -10.99 -11.34
C LEU A 390 -24.31 -12.03 -10.26
N ASP A 391 -23.35 -12.26 -9.37
CA ASP A 391 -23.61 -13.07 -8.18
C ASP A 391 -24.60 -12.38 -7.23
N GLY A 392 -25.30 -13.18 -6.42
CA GLY A 392 -26.37 -12.67 -5.57
C GLY A 392 -25.92 -11.62 -4.54
N LYS A 393 -24.67 -11.69 -4.05
CA LYS A 393 -24.12 -10.73 -3.09
C LYS A 393 -23.80 -9.41 -3.79
N ARG A 394 -23.21 -9.48 -4.99
CA ARG A 394 -22.90 -8.31 -5.81
C ARG A 394 -24.15 -7.57 -6.28
N SER A 395 -25.13 -8.29 -6.84
CA SER A 395 -26.40 -7.72 -7.26
C SER A 395 -27.14 -7.07 -6.07
N LEU A 396 -27.09 -7.68 -4.88
CA LEU A 396 -27.66 -7.10 -3.66
C LEU A 396 -26.96 -5.81 -3.25
N ASN A 397 -25.63 -5.77 -3.24
CA ASN A 397 -24.86 -4.58 -2.86
C ASN A 397 -25.15 -3.39 -3.78
N VAL A 398 -25.18 -3.62 -5.10
CA VAL A 398 -25.52 -2.60 -6.09
C VAL A 398 -26.94 -2.09 -5.86
N ASN A 399 -27.91 -2.99 -5.68
CA ASN A 399 -29.30 -2.60 -5.43
C ASN A 399 -29.49 -1.83 -4.11
N ILE A 400 -28.80 -2.21 -3.04
CA ILE A 400 -28.83 -1.47 -1.76
C ILE A 400 -28.30 -0.05 -1.96
N PHE A 401 -27.23 0.10 -2.72
CA PHE A 401 -26.66 1.41 -3.00
C PHE A 401 -27.59 2.27 -3.87
N LEU A 402 -28.17 1.71 -4.94
CA LEU A 402 -29.08 2.44 -5.83
C LEU A 402 -30.33 2.97 -5.10
N LYS A 403 -30.80 2.28 -4.05
CA LYS A 403 -31.90 2.77 -3.20
C LYS A 403 -31.63 4.12 -2.53
N GLN A 404 -30.37 4.53 -2.38
CA GLN A 404 -29.99 5.82 -1.79
C GLN A 404 -30.30 7.01 -2.72
N PHE A 405 -30.40 6.79 -4.03
CA PHE A 405 -30.67 7.85 -5.00
C PHE A 405 -32.14 8.22 -5.09
N ARG A 406 -33.05 7.28 -4.78
CA ARG A 406 -34.52 7.44 -4.94
C ARG A 406 -34.95 7.91 -6.36
N SER A 407 -34.08 7.74 -7.35
CA SER A 407 -34.28 8.12 -8.76
C SER A 407 -34.20 6.89 -9.66
N SER A 408 -34.60 7.03 -10.93
CA SER A 408 -34.44 5.94 -11.91
C SER A 408 -32.97 5.74 -12.29
N ASN A 409 -32.64 4.57 -12.85
CA ASN A 409 -31.27 4.32 -13.32
C ASN A 409 -30.90 5.32 -14.43
N GLU A 410 -31.84 5.63 -15.31
CA GLU A 410 -31.70 6.59 -16.39
C GLU A 410 -31.36 8.00 -15.85
N ASP A 411 -32.03 8.44 -14.78
CA ASP A 411 -31.76 9.74 -14.16
C ASP A 411 -30.34 9.79 -13.57
N ILE A 412 -29.90 8.71 -12.90
CA ILE A 412 -28.55 8.63 -12.32
C ILE A 412 -27.49 8.69 -13.42
N ILE A 413 -27.70 7.93 -14.49
CA ILE A 413 -26.81 7.93 -15.66
C ILE A 413 -26.77 9.30 -16.34
N GLN A 414 -27.91 9.99 -16.42
CA GLN A 414 -27.98 11.33 -16.98
C GLN A 414 -27.24 12.35 -16.09
N MET A 415 -27.40 12.31 -14.77
CA MET A 415 -26.63 13.16 -13.85
C MET A 415 -25.11 12.94 -13.97
N ILE A 416 -24.66 11.70 -14.14
CA ILE A 416 -23.25 11.36 -14.40
C ILE A 416 -22.79 11.88 -15.78
N ARG A 417 -23.65 11.78 -16.79
CA ARG A 417 -23.37 12.27 -18.15
C ARG A 417 -23.20 13.80 -18.17
N ASP A 418 -24.07 14.51 -17.48
CA ASP A 418 -24.10 15.97 -17.42
C ASP A 418 -23.09 16.55 -16.42
N GLY A 419 -22.50 15.70 -15.56
CA GLY A 419 -21.51 16.12 -14.58
C GLY A 419 -22.10 16.93 -13.42
N ALA A 420 -23.36 16.66 -13.05
CA ALA A 420 -24.08 17.31 -11.96
C ALA A 420 -23.58 16.85 -10.58
N HIS A 421 -22.36 17.25 -10.21
CA HIS A 421 -21.72 16.81 -8.97
C HIS A 421 -22.45 17.31 -7.71
N ASP A 422 -22.97 18.55 -7.74
CA ASP A 422 -23.67 19.17 -6.61
C ASP A 422 -24.95 18.39 -6.23
N ASP A 423 -25.72 17.93 -7.23
CA ASP A 423 -26.98 17.21 -7.03
C ASP A 423 -26.77 15.78 -6.48
N ILE A 424 -25.64 15.16 -6.84
CA ILE A 424 -25.26 13.81 -6.37
C ILE A 424 -24.64 13.91 -4.97
N GLY A 425 -23.68 14.82 -4.78
CA GLY A 425 -22.91 15.01 -3.55
C GLY A 425 -21.77 14.00 -3.35
N ALA A 426 -20.78 14.40 -2.55
CA ALA A 426 -19.53 13.66 -2.37
C ALA A 426 -19.72 12.23 -1.85
N GLU A 427 -20.63 12.01 -0.89
CA GLU A 427 -20.84 10.66 -0.32
C GLU A 427 -21.37 9.66 -1.35
N LYS A 428 -22.34 10.08 -2.16
CA LYS A 428 -22.91 9.24 -3.22
C LYS A 428 -21.90 9.04 -4.35
N LEU A 429 -21.08 10.05 -4.68
CA LEU A 429 -19.98 9.90 -5.65
C LEU A 429 -18.94 8.87 -5.18
N ARG A 430 -18.54 8.89 -3.91
CA ARG A 430 -17.64 7.86 -3.33
C ARG A 430 -18.29 6.48 -3.35
N GLY A 431 -19.59 6.40 -3.08
CA GLY A 431 -20.34 5.15 -3.17
C GLY A 431 -20.42 4.60 -4.59
N LEU A 432 -20.60 5.47 -5.59
CA LEU A 432 -20.59 5.10 -7.01
C LEU A 432 -19.24 4.48 -7.41
N LEU A 433 -18.12 5.05 -6.94
CA LEU A 433 -16.78 4.49 -7.17
C LEU A 433 -16.62 3.07 -6.59
N LYS A 434 -17.28 2.76 -5.47
CA LYS A 434 -17.23 1.43 -4.84
C LYS A 434 -18.05 0.36 -5.56
N ILE A 435 -19.09 0.76 -6.29
CA ILE A 435 -19.97 -0.17 -7.00
C ILE A 435 -19.68 -0.25 -8.50
N LEU A 436 -18.62 0.39 -8.99
CA LEU A 436 -18.23 0.33 -10.40
C LEU A 436 -18.01 -1.13 -10.83
N PRO A 437 -18.37 -1.48 -12.07
CA PRO A 437 -18.18 -2.83 -12.57
C PRO A 437 -16.69 -3.12 -12.78
N GLU A 438 -16.28 -4.34 -12.45
CA GLU A 438 -14.95 -4.87 -12.72
C GLU A 438 -14.78 -5.21 -14.21
N LEU A 439 -13.54 -5.47 -14.65
CA LEU A 439 -13.23 -5.64 -16.08
C LEU A 439 -13.94 -6.87 -16.68
N ASP A 440 -14.01 -7.96 -15.92
CA ASP A 440 -14.71 -9.20 -16.26
C ASP A 440 -16.24 -9.02 -16.25
N GLU A 441 -16.79 -8.31 -15.27
CA GLU A 441 -18.21 -7.92 -15.24
C GLU A 441 -18.55 -7.07 -16.48
N CYS A 442 -17.65 -6.17 -16.88
CA CYS A 442 -17.83 -5.37 -18.09
C CYS A 442 -17.86 -6.20 -19.37
N GLU A 443 -16.97 -7.19 -19.50
CA GLU A 443 -16.95 -8.12 -20.63
C GLU A 443 -18.20 -9.01 -20.66
N MET A 444 -18.59 -9.54 -19.51
CA MET A 444 -19.81 -10.35 -19.35
C MET A 444 -21.07 -9.56 -19.74
N LEU A 445 -21.20 -8.33 -19.26
CA LEU A 445 -22.35 -7.47 -19.56
C LEU A 445 -22.37 -7.02 -21.03
N ARG A 446 -21.19 -6.82 -21.67
CA ARG A 446 -21.10 -6.48 -23.10
C ARG A 446 -21.38 -7.65 -24.03
N THR A 447 -21.05 -8.87 -23.62
CA THR A 447 -21.22 -10.09 -24.43
C THR A 447 -22.61 -10.71 -24.28
N PHE A 448 -23.43 -10.21 -23.35
CA PHE A 448 -24.81 -10.65 -23.18
C PHE A 448 -25.68 -10.25 -24.37
N SER A 449 -26.14 -11.25 -25.13
CA SER A 449 -27.01 -11.12 -26.30
C SER A 449 -28.47 -11.53 -26.01
N GLY A 450 -28.85 -11.65 -24.74
CA GLY A 450 -30.21 -11.92 -24.31
C GLY A 450 -31.08 -10.67 -24.20
N ASP A 451 -32.33 -10.86 -23.75
CA ASP A 451 -33.29 -9.77 -23.56
C ASP A 451 -32.95 -8.92 -22.32
N VAL A 452 -32.44 -7.71 -22.57
CA VAL A 452 -32.04 -6.72 -21.55
C VAL A 452 -33.22 -6.34 -20.64
N THR A 453 -34.47 -6.45 -21.10
CA THR A 453 -35.65 -6.11 -20.29
C THR A 453 -35.89 -7.09 -19.15
N LYS A 454 -35.37 -8.32 -19.27
CA LYS A 454 -35.48 -9.38 -18.27
C LYS A 454 -34.34 -9.42 -17.26
N LEU A 455 -33.34 -8.55 -17.40
CA LEU A 455 -32.23 -8.45 -16.46
C LEU A 455 -32.69 -7.85 -15.11
N GLY A 456 -31.99 -8.24 -14.04
CA GLY A 456 -32.12 -7.62 -12.73
C GLY A 456 -31.80 -6.12 -12.75
N ASN A 457 -32.29 -5.38 -11.75
CA ASN A 457 -32.13 -3.92 -11.70
C ASN A 457 -30.65 -3.48 -11.62
N ALA A 458 -29.80 -4.22 -10.90
CA ALA A 458 -28.38 -3.94 -10.79
C ALA A 458 -27.68 -4.09 -12.15
N GLU A 459 -27.95 -5.19 -12.86
CA GLU A 459 -27.43 -5.46 -14.20
C GLU A 459 -27.85 -4.37 -15.20
N LYS A 460 -29.12 -3.94 -15.15
CA LYS A 460 -29.63 -2.85 -15.99
C LYS A 460 -28.88 -1.54 -15.76
N PHE A 461 -28.65 -1.17 -14.50
CA PHE A 461 -27.87 0.02 -14.15
C PHE A 461 -26.44 -0.07 -14.69
N LEU A 462 -25.73 -1.17 -14.42
CA LEU A 462 -24.34 -1.34 -14.85
C LEU A 462 -24.20 -1.37 -16.38
N MET A 463 -25.16 -1.98 -17.09
CA MET A 463 -25.19 -1.94 -18.56
C MET A 463 -25.30 -0.51 -19.09
N GLN A 464 -26.15 0.34 -18.50
CA GLN A 464 -26.25 1.74 -18.89
C GLN A 464 -25.00 2.54 -18.53
N LEU A 465 -24.37 2.22 -17.39
CA LEU A 465 -23.13 2.85 -16.95
C LEU A 465 -21.95 2.57 -17.88
N ILE A 466 -21.78 1.31 -18.33
CA ILE A 466 -20.70 0.91 -19.23
C ILE A 466 -20.84 1.56 -20.62
N GLN A 467 -22.06 1.92 -21.04
CA GLN A 467 -22.29 2.67 -22.27
C GLN A 467 -21.78 4.12 -22.20
N LEU A 468 -21.58 4.68 -21.00
CA LEU A 468 -21.01 6.01 -20.86
C LEU A 468 -19.49 5.96 -21.09
N PRO A 469 -18.94 6.75 -22.03
CA PRO A 469 -17.51 6.77 -22.28
C PRO A 469 -16.79 7.36 -21.05
N ASN A 470 -15.78 6.64 -20.57
CA ASN A 470 -14.95 7.02 -19.43
C ASN A 470 -15.76 7.30 -18.15
N TYR A 471 -16.83 6.53 -17.90
CA TYR A 471 -17.70 6.71 -16.72
C TYR A 471 -16.93 6.79 -15.38
N LYS A 472 -15.90 5.96 -15.21
CA LYS A 472 -15.06 5.96 -14.00
C LYS A 472 -14.36 7.31 -13.81
N LEU A 473 -13.65 7.78 -14.83
CA LEU A 473 -12.94 9.06 -14.81
C LEU A 473 -13.92 10.23 -14.58
N ARG A 474 -15.10 10.20 -15.19
CA ARG A 474 -16.13 11.22 -14.97
C ARG A 474 -16.53 11.31 -13.51
N ILE A 475 -16.83 10.17 -12.87
CA ILE A 475 -17.23 10.12 -11.45
C ILE A 475 -16.07 10.58 -10.55
N GLU A 476 -14.82 10.20 -10.85
CA GLU A 476 -13.63 10.68 -10.14
C GLU A 476 -13.46 12.21 -10.26
N CYS A 477 -13.63 12.77 -11.45
CA CYS A 477 -13.57 14.22 -11.67
C CYS A 477 -14.72 14.97 -10.97
N MET A 478 -15.93 14.40 -10.99
CA MET A 478 -17.08 14.97 -10.26
C MET A 478 -16.82 15.01 -8.76
N LEU A 479 -16.27 13.93 -8.20
CA LEU A 479 -15.91 13.85 -6.78
C LEU A 479 -14.85 14.90 -6.43
N LEU A 480 -13.80 15.00 -7.25
CA LEU A 480 -12.75 15.99 -7.05
C LEU A 480 -13.33 17.42 -7.06
N LYS A 481 -14.22 17.72 -8.01
CA LYS A 481 -14.84 19.05 -8.13
C LYS A 481 -15.69 19.39 -6.91
N GLU A 482 -16.44 18.42 -6.40
CA GLU A 482 -17.27 18.56 -5.20
C GLU A 482 -16.44 18.79 -3.92
N GLU A 483 -15.33 18.06 -3.77
CA GLU A 483 -14.46 18.14 -2.58
C GLU A 483 -13.46 19.31 -2.62
N TRP A 484 -13.23 19.90 -3.79
CA TRP A 484 -12.16 20.88 -4.00
C TRP A 484 -12.31 22.11 -3.09
N SER A 485 -13.51 22.67 -3.01
CA SER A 485 -13.76 23.91 -2.27
C SER A 485 -13.44 23.77 -0.77
N SER A 486 -13.87 22.67 -0.16
CA SER A 486 -13.62 22.37 1.25
C SER A 486 -12.15 22.06 1.51
N THR A 487 -11.52 21.26 0.64
CA THR A 487 -10.11 20.90 0.76
C THR A 487 -9.20 22.10 0.58
N ALA A 488 -9.45 22.94 -0.42
CA ALA A 488 -8.69 24.15 -0.68
C ALA A 488 -8.81 25.15 0.48
N GLY A 489 -10.02 25.39 1.00
CA GLY A 489 -10.22 26.29 2.13
C GLY A 489 -9.50 25.83 3.41
N TYR A 490 -9.52 24.52 3.68
CA TYR A 490 -8.76 23.95 4.80
C TYR A 490 -7.25 24.14 4.62
N LEU A 491 -6.72 23.83 3.43
CA LEU A 491 -5.29 23.98 3.14
C LEU A 491 -4.85 25.44 3.21
N GLU A 492 -5.62 26.36 2.66
CA GLU A 492 -5.34 27.80 2.71
C GLU A 492 -5.28 28.30 4.15
N SER A 493 -6.25 27.92 4.99
CA SER A 493 -6.24 28.27 6.41
C SER A 493 -5.03 27.70 7.15
N ALA A 494 -4.64 26.45 6.86
CA ALA A 494 -3.48 25.82 7.48
C ALA A 494 -2.16 26.48 7.06
N ILE A 495 -2.02 26.81 5.77
CA ILE A 495 -0.84 27.51 5.24
C ILE A 495 -0.73 28.90 5.85
N ASN A 496 -1.83 29.66 5.89
CA ASN A 496 -1.84 31.00 6.48
C ASN A 496 -1.49 30.98 7.97
N ALA A 497 -1.97 29.98 8.73
CA ALA A 497 -1.61 29.84 10.14
C ALA A 497 -0.08 29.64 10.33
N ILE A 498 0.56 28.83 9.48
CA ILE A 498 2.01 28.61 9.53
C ILE A 498 2.78 29.87 9.14
N LEU A 499 2.34 30.58 8.09
CA LEU A 499 2.95 31.83 7.66
C LEU A 499 2.89 32.89 8.76
N VAL A 500 1.71 33.12 9.33
CA VAL A 500 1.52 34.08 10.44
C VAL A 500 2.34 33.68 11.66
N ALA A 501 2.36 32.40 12.04
CA ALA A 501 3.16 31.94 13.17
C ALA A 501 4.67 32.13 12.93
N GLY A 502 5.14 31.92 11.70
CA GLY A 502 6.52 32.18 11.30
C GLY A 502 6.89 33.66 11.39
N ASP A 503 6.03 34.53 10.87
CA ASP A 503 6.21 35.99 10.92
C ASP A 503 6.16 36.52 12.35
N ASP A 504 5.23 36.05 13.18
CA ASP A 504 5.12 36.40 14.59
C ASP A 504 6.38 35.97 15.36
N LEU A 505 6.89 34.76 15.11
CA LEU A 505 8.11 34.26 15.75
C LEU A 505 9.34 35.13 15.39
N MET A 506 9.44 35.57 14.14
CA MET A 506 10.57 36.36 13.66
C MET A 506 10.48 37.83 14.06
N SER A 507 9.27 38.40 14.11
CA SER A 507 9.05 39.83 14.36
C SER A 507 8.78 40.17 15.83
N SER A 508 8.42 39.19 16.67
CA SER A 508 8.10 39.42 18.07
C SER A 508 9.33 39.79 18.90
N ARG A 509 9.42 41.08 19.27
CA ARG A 509 10.47 41.58 20.17
C ARG A 509 10.45 40.92 21.54
N ALA A 510 9.26 40.58 22.06
CA ALA A 510 9.14 39.94 23.37
C ALA A 510 9.79 38.54 23.37
N ILE A 511 9.59 37.76 22.30
CA ILE A 511 10.24 36.46 22.15
C ILE A 511 11.75 36.64 22.02
N GLN A 512 12.21 37.58 21.19
CA GLN A 512 13.64 37.88 21.03
C GLN A 512 14.30 38.23 22.37
N GLU A 513 13.64 39.05 23.20
CA GLU A 513 14.15 39.42 24.52
C GLU A 513 14.23 38.21 25.47
N ILE A 514 13.20 37.36 25.50
CA ILE A 514 13.20 36.13 26.30
C ILE A 514 14.33 35.19 25.86
N LEU A 515 14.54 35.01 24.55
CA LEU A 515 15.63 34.19 24.01
C LEU A 515 16.99 34.75 24.44
N TYR A 516 17.17 36.07 24.40
CA TYR A 516 18.38 36.74 24.80
C TYR A 516 18.68 36.53 26.30
N ILE A 517 17.70 36.82 27.17
CA ILE A 517 17.84 36.63 28.62
C ILE A 517 18.12 35.15 28.95
N SER A 518 17.41 34.23 28.29
CA SER A 518 17.60 32.79 28.49
C SER A 518 19.00 32.35 28.11
N LEU A 519 19.56 32.87 27.01
CA LEU A 519 20.91 32.56 26.57
C LEU A 519 21.97 33.06 27.56
N ILE A 520 21.82 34.28 28.07
CA ILE A 520 22.72 34.84 29.09
C ILE A 520 22.66 34.01 30.38
N ALA A 521 21.45 33.74 30.88
CA ALA A 521 21.26 32.97 32.09
C ALA A 521 21.84 31.55 31.93
N GLY A 522 21.57 30.89 30.80
CA GLY A 522 22.11 29.57 30.48
C GLY A 522 23.65 29.57 30.42
N ASN A 523 24.25 30.57 29.77
CA ASN A 523 25.70 30.70 29.69
C ASN A 523 26.36 30.94 31.05
N PHE A 524 25.71 31.74 31.91
CA PHE A 524 26.18 31.99 33.27
C PHE A 524 26.08 30.72 34.13
N LEU A 525 24.95 30.01 34.10
CA LEU A 525 24.76 28.77 34.84
C LEU A 525 25.72 27.66 34.41
N ASN A 526 26.06 27.62 33.12
CA ASN A 526 26.97 26.63 32.54
C ASN A 526 28.43 27.10 32.46
N ALA A 527 28.78 28.21 33.12
CA ALA A 527 30.14 28.73 33.10
C ALA A 527 31.15 27.71 33.66
N GLY A 528 32.27 27.52 32.95
CA GLY A 528 33.31 26.54 33.30
C GLY A 528 33.01 25.09 32.86
N GLY A 529 31.83 24.82 32.29
CA GLY A 529 31.47 23.54 31.68
C GLY A 529 31.54 23.57 30.15
N TYR A 530 31.45 22.39 29.52
CA TYR A 530 31.45 22.24 28.05
C TYR A 530 30.26 22.93 27.36
N ALA A 531 29.21 23.26 28.11
CA ALA A 531 27.95 23.86 27.63
C ALA A 531 27.87 25.39 27.86
N GLY A 532 28.91 26.01 28.41
CA GLY A 532 28.99 27.46 28.56
C GLY A 532 29.47 28.17 27.28
N GLY A 533 29.25 29.48 27.18
CA GLY A 533 29.72 30.29 26.05
C GLY A 533 28.98 30.05 24.72
N ALA A 534 27.73 29.57 24.77
CA ALA A 534 26.91 29.35 23.60
C ALA A 534 26.48 30.67 22.95
N ALA A 535 26.55 30.74 21.61
CA ALA A 535 26.03 31.87 20.83
C ALA A 535 24.52 31.77 20.53
N GLY A 536 23.92 30.61 20.79
CA GLY A 536 22.50 30.32 20.58
C GLY A 536 22.16 28.92 21.04
N VAL A 537 20.86 28.65 21.22
CA VAL A 537 20.36 27.34 21.66
C VAL A 537 19.16 26.94 20.80
N LYS A 538 18.92 25.64 20.66
CA LYS A 538 17.70 25.13 20.01
C LYS A 538 16.45 25.64 20.76
N LEU A 539 15.39 26.03 20.05
CA LEU A 539 14.14 26.51 20.67
C LEU A 539 13.52 25.49 21.63
N SER A 540 13.69 24.18 21.36
CA SER A 540 13.28 23.11 22.28
C SER A 540 13.98 23.15 23.64
N SER A 541 15.13 23.80 23.77
CA SER A 541 15.80 24.01 25.05
C SER A 541 15.03 24.96 25.97
N LEU A 542 14.15 25.82 25.45
CA LEU A 542 13.32 26.71 26.28
C LEU A 542 12.39 25.92 27.20
N GLN A 543 11.89 24.77 26.76
CA GLN A 543 11.05 23.90 27.57
C GLN A 543 11.80 23.36 28.80
N LYS A 544 13.14 23.26 28.73
CA LYS A 544 13.98 22.77 29.83
C LYS A 544 14.20 23.81 30.94
N PHE A 545 13.97 25.11 30.68
CA PHE A 545 14.06 26.13 31.73
C PHE A 545 12.97 25.93 32.79
N LYS A 546 11.79 25.41 32.40
CA LYS A 546 10.73 25.04 33.34
C LYS A 546 11.14 23.90 34.28
N GLN A 547 12.04 23.03 33.84
CA GLN A 547 12.51 21.86 34.61
C GLN A 547 13.53 22.22 35.69
N ASN A 548 14.18 23.39 35.60
CA ASN A 548 15.21 23.83 36.55
C ASN A 548 14.65 24.46 37.84
N GLU A 549 13.37 24.26 38.16
CA GLU A 549 12.85 24.68 39.45
C GLU A 549 13.42 23.83 40.60
N ARG A 550 14.24 24.52 41.41
CA ARG A 550 14.56 24.31 42.84
C ARG A 550 15.75 23.41 43.19
N THR A 551 16.85 24.05 43.60
CA THR A 551 17.80 23.48 44.58
C THR A 551 17.94 24.28 45.88
N LYS A 552 17.33 25.46 46.03
CA LYS A 552 17.25 26.15 47.34
C LYS A 552 15.94 26.93 47.47
N SER A 553 15.25 26.74 48.59
CA SER A 553 14.23 27.67 49.06
C SER A 553 14.83 29.06 49.12
N TRP A 554 14.25 30.00 48.37
CA TRP A 554 14.52 31.42 48.54
C TRP A 554 13.94 31.83 49.89
N SER A 555 14.77 31.87 50.94
CA SER A 555 14.42 32.50 52.20
C SER A 555 14.36 34.01 51.97
N THR A 556 13.16 34.56 52.15
CA THR A 556 12.72 35.94 51.93
C THR A 556 13.36 36.95 52.90
N SER A 557 14.68 36.89 53.14
CA SER A 557 15.33 37.71 54.17
C SER A 557 16.52 38.55 53.70
N ARG A 558 16.80 38.66 52.40
CA ARG A 558 17.85 39.57 51.91
C ARG A 558 17.46 40.31 50.63
N MET A 559 16.48 41.20 50.76
CA MET A 559 16.38 42.42 49.96
C MET A 559 15.73 43.48 50.84
N THR A 560 16.55 44.25 51.55
CA THR A 560 16.15 45.60 51.97
C THR A 560 15.97 46.45 50.71
N PRO A 561 14.86 47.18 50.56
CA PRO A 561 14.74 48.17 49.51
C PRO A 561 15.57 49.40 49.93
N ALA A 562 16.62 49.69 49.18
CA ALA A 562 17.13 51.05 49.12
C ALA A 562 16.36 51.75 48.01
N PHE A 563 15.71 52.85 48.41
CA PHE A 563 14.86 53.74 47.63
C PHE A 563 15.51 54.25 46.34
#